data_AF-B1NA54-F1
#
_entry.id   AF-B1NA54-F1
#
_cell.length_a   1.000
_cell.length_b   1.000
_cell.length_c   1.000
_cell.angle_alpha   90.00
_cell.angle_beta   90.00
_cell.angle_gamma   90.00
#
_symmetry.space_group_name_H-M   'P 1'
#
loop_
_entity.id
_entity.type
_entity.pdbx_description
1 polymer ?
#
loop_
_entity_poly.entity_id
_entity_poly.type
_entity_poly.pdbx_seq_one_letter_code
_entity_poly.pdbx_strand_id
1 'polypeptide(L)'
;MRPFSVLMFITIGLLLITRHPAISERLPQPTLFLYTNDPDDVIMEGDTISIFCETKYRNAKKFFLTCLSTNETIEQKGSHFSLSQITSGAHTCKYCDGASCSEPSDPEHIYVRDALPEPIISVTPSKIVHFGDRITITCSAHYENVIFSLYKGNKLVKEAAASTNTTSYEIQNIGRENAGQYMCWYKKTTNNRLIQSHPSDPLMIRIKDLPKPTVSLEFPEGDSGSVIIHCAAPRTDSRMWFQLLRENKIVEQEKEDTQENKATFTIKDLNEKYNCIYRIRIGTDFADSKLSDVVFLGKGDHTTGNIIRLIFAAVVLIATGLILRKHLSEDQNLEEPAPDLPAARVLLVKESVEMEIQMQHEPAKENEYKSI
;
A
#
# COMPACT_ATOMS: atom_id res chain seq x y z
N MET A 1 39.00 -113.95 4.73
CA MET A 1 38.61 -114.62 3.47
C MET A 1 37.20 -114.14 3.06
N ARG A 2 36.80 -114.42 1.81
CA ARG A 2 35.46 -114.20 1.20
C ARG A 2 34.40 -115.19 1.78
N PRO A 3 33.09 -115.20 1.36
CA PRO A 3 32.27 -114.20 0.61
C PRO A 3 30.79 -114.03 1.08
N PHE A 4 30.01 -113.21 0.34
CA PHE A 4 28.52 -113.17 0.21
C PHE A 4 27.67 -112.70 1.41
N SER A 5 26.44 -112.17 1.23
CA SER A 5 25.63 -112.06 -0.01
C SER A 5 25.04 -110.66 -0.24
N VAL A 6 24.53 -110.42 -1.46
CA VAL A 6 23.86 -109.20 -1.93
C VAL A 6 22.34 -109.45 -2.05
N LEU A 7 21.57 -108.36 -2.17
CA LEU A 7 20.22 -108.25 -2.77
C LEU A 7 18.99 -108.29 -1.82
N MET A 8 18.61 -107.12 -1.28
CA MET A 8 17.18 -106.74 -1.15
C MET A 8 16.98 -105.21 -0.96
N PHE A 9 17.25 -104.41 -1.99
CA PHE A 9 16.98 -102.96 -2.01
C PHE A 9 15.55 -102.64 -2.54
N ILE A 10 14.52 -103.29 -1.98
CA ILE A 10 13.11 -103.02 -2.30
C ILE A 10 12.28 -103.09 -1.01
N THR A 11 11.89 -101.93 -0.45
CA THR A 11 10.71 -101.71 0.43
C THR A 11 10.65 -100.30 1.06
N ILE A 12 11.72 -99.50 1.03
CA ILE A 12 11.71 -98.10 1.51
C ILE A 12 11.60 -97.12 0.34
N GLY A 13 10.59 -97.32 -0.51
CA GLY A 13 10.13 -96.29 -1.44
C GLY A 13 9.30 -95.27 -0.66
N LEU A 14 9.76 -94.03 -0.57
CA LEU A 14 9.25 -93.04 0.39
C LEU A 14 7.73 -92.85 0.30
N LEU A 15 7.04 -93.11 1.43
CA LEU A 15 5.66 -92.71 1.68
C LEU A 15 5.56 -91.21 2.00
N LEU A 16 6.25 -90.39 1.20
CA LEU A 16 6.34 -88.93 1.28
C LEU A 16 6.04 -88.30 -0.09
N ILE A 17 4.89 -88.67 -0.68
CA ILE A 17 4.21 -87.74 -1.58
C ILE A 17 3.77 -86.59 -0.67
N THR A 18 4.54 -85.51 -0.69
CA THR A 18 4.21 -84.30 0.06
C THR A 18 2.84 -83.81 -0.38
N ARG A 19 1.95 -83.58 0.60
CA ARG A 19 0.95 -82.52 0.44
C ARG A 19 1.74 -81.25 0.19
N HIS A 20 1.93 -80.93 -1.08
CA HIS A 20 2.28 -79.57 -1.47
C HIS A 20 1.14 -78.71 -0.89
N PRO A 21 1.42 -77.74 -0.01
CA PRO A 21 0.41 -76.72 0.25
C PRO A 21 0.09 -76.12 -1.11
N ALA A 22 -1.18 -76.16 -1.51
CA ALA A 22 -1.58 -75.53 -2.76
C ALA A 22 -1.15 -74.07 -2.65
N ILE A 23 -0.19 -73.66 -3.49
CA ILE A 23 0.29 -72.29 -3.51
C ILE A 23 -0.90 -71.47 -3.99
N SER A 24 -1.56 -70.80 -3.04
CA SER A 24 -2.64 -69.88 -3.33
C SER A 24 -2.02 -68.70 -4.07
N GLU A 25 -2.05 -68.79 -5.40
CA GLU A 25 -1.38 -67.86 -6.31
C GLU A 25 -2.05 -66.49 -6.17
N ARG A 26 -1.46 -65.64 -5.31
CA ARG A 26 -2.05 -64.38 -4.88
C ARG A 26 -2.27 -63.49 -6.10
N LEU A 27 -3.54 -63.24 -6.41
CA LEU A 27 -3.94 -62.44 -7.56
C LEU A 27 -3.23 -61.06 -7.51
N PRO A 28 -2.57 -60.62 -8.60
CA PRO A 28 -1.76 -59.40 -8.57
C PRO A 28 -2.62 -58.17 -8.22
N GLN A 29 -2.05 -57.28 -7.42
CA GLN A 29 -2.68 -56.02 -7.03
C GLN A 29 -2.98 -55.16 -8.29
N PRO A 30 -4.18 -54.57 -8.42
CA PRO A 30 -4.50 -53.66 -9.50
C PRO A 30 -4.00 -52.23 -9.22
N THR A 31 -3.92 -51.42 -10.25
CA THR A 31 -3.66 -49.97 -10.15
C THR A 31 -4.95 -49.21 -10.40
N LEU A 32 -5.20 -48.14 -9.64
CA LEU A 32 -6.35 -47.27 -9.85
C LEU A 32 -5.90 -46.01 -10.61
N PHE A 33 -6.58 -45.69 -11.70
CA PHE A 33 -6.35 -44.48 -12.49
C PHE A 33 -7.61 -43.62 -12.56
N LEU A 34 -7.43 -42.32 -12.42
CA LEU A 34 -8.44 -41.28 -12.63
C LEU A 34 -8.20 -40.61 -13.98
N TYR A 35 -9.26 -40.43 -14.77
CA TYR A 35 -9.22 -39.69 -16.04
C TYR A 35 -10.24 -38.54 -16.02
N THR A 36 -9.74 -37.34 -16.24
CA THR A 36 -10.49 -36.09 -16.40
C THR A 36 -10.13 -35.44 -17.73
N ASN A 37 -11.01 -34.59 -18.25
CA ASN A 37 -10.76 -33.79 -19.47
C ASN A 37 -10.39 -32.34 -19.13
N ASP A 38 -10.27 -32.01 -17.84
CA ASP A 38 -9.85 -30.70 -17.34
C ASP A 38 -8.31 -30.67 -17.18
N PRO A 39 -7.59 -29.70 -17.77
CA PRO A 39 -6.12 -29.68 -17.75
C PRO A 39 -5.51 -29.25 -16.40
N ASP A 40 -6.34 -28.80 -15.45
CA ASP A 40 -5.94 -28.42 -14.09
C ASP A 40 -6.42 -29.47 -13.06
N ASP A 41 -6.78 -30.68 -13.54
CA ASP A 41 -7.35 -31.80 -12.79
C ASP A 41 -8.57 -31.47 -11.90
N VAL A 42 -9.33 -30.43 -12.27
CA VAL A 42 -10.50 -29.98 -11.49
C VAL A 42 -11.69 -30.92 -11.71
N ILE A 43 -12.26 -31.43 -10.60
CA ILE A 43 -13.52 -32.16 -10.57
C ILE A 43 -14.54 -31.35 -9.77
N MET A 44 -15.69 -31.06 -10.38
CA MET A 44 -16.77 -30.28 -9.78
C MET A 44 -17.96 -31.17 -9.41
N GLU A 45 -18.81 -30.72 -8.47
CA GLU A 45 -20.02 -31.47 -8.12
C GLU A 45 -20.92 -31.72 -9.36
N GLY A 46 -21.37 -32.97 -9.50
CA GLY A 46 -22.17 -33.43 -10.64
C GLY A 46 -21.39 -33.63 -11.93
N ASP A 47 -20.05 -33.48 -11.95
CA ASP A 47 -19.23 -33.94 -13.09
C ASP A 47 -19.26 -35.47 -13.19
N THR A 48 -19.26 -35.98 -14.43
CA THR A 48 -19.15 -37.41 -14.70
C THR A 48 -17.70 -37.77 -14.99
N ILE A 49 -17.02 -38.36 -13.99
CA ILE A 49 -15.61 -38.76 -14.10
C ILE A 49 -15.47 -40.21 -14.57
N SER A 50 -14.28 -40.53 -15.10
CA SER A 50 -13.92 -41.86 -15.55
C SER A 50 -12.79 -42.42 -14.70
N ILE A 51 -13.01 -43.61 -14.12
CA ILE A 51 -12.06 -44.28 -13.23
C ILE A 51 -11.76 -45.67 -13.78
N PHE A 52 -10.49 -46.04 -13.88
CA PHE A 52 -10.04 -47.32 -14.44
C PHE A 52 -9.24 -48.12 -13.41
N CYS A 53 -9.75 -49.30 -13.08
CA CYS A 53 -9.05 -50.29 -12.27
C CYS A 53 -8.23 -51.21 -13.18
N GLU A 54 -6.98 -50.85 -13.47
CA GLU A 54 -6.11 -51.62 -14.34
C GLU A 54 -5.61 -52.90 -13.65
N THR A 55 -5.68 -54.03 -14.36
CA THR A 55 -4.99 -55.26 -13.97
C THR A 55 -4.46 -56.01 -15.18
N LYS A 56 -3.31 -56.67 -15.01
CA LYS A 56 -2.73 -57.58 -16.00
C LYS A 56 -3.39 -58.96 -15.98
N TYR A 57 -4.25 -59.24 -15.00
CA TYR A 57 -4.92 -60.52 -14.83
C TYR A 57 -6.20 -60.64 -15.68
N ARG A 58 -6.14 -61.49 -16.72
CA ARG A 58 -7.16 -61.56 -17.77
C ARG A 58 -8.48 -62.25 -17.37
N ASN A 59 -8.52 -63.00 -16.28
CA ASN A 59 -9.71 -63.76 -15.87
C ASN A 59 -10.57 -63.03 -14.81
N ALA A 60 -10.35 -61.73 -14.60
CA ALA A 60 -11.17 -60.89 -13.73
C ALA A 60 -12.63 -60.84 -14.25
N LYS A 61 -13.61 -61.08 -13.38
CA LYS A 61 -15.05 -61.14 -13.73
C LYS A 61 -15.90 -60.07 -13.05
N LYS A 62 -15.40 -59.54 -11.93
CA LYS A 62 -16.00 -58.46 -11.14
C LYS A 62 -14.91 -57.50 -10.69
N PHE A 63 -15.22 -56.22 -10.68
CA PHE A 63 -14.40 -55.13 -10.18
C PHE A 63 -15.21 -54.37 -9.12
N PHE A 64 -14.51 -53.92 -8.08
CA PHE A 64 -15.06 -53.22 -6.94
C PHE A 64 -14.27 -51.93 -6.76
N LEU A 65 -14.95 -50.78 -6.70
CA LEU A 65 -14.37 -49.50 -6.28
C LEU A 65 -14.90 -49.20 -4.87
N THR A 66 -14.02 -48.89 -3.92
CA THR A 66 -14.35 -48.69 -2.50
C THR A 66 -13.86 -47.34 -2.01
N CYS A 67 -14.76 -46.52 -1.47
CA CYS A 67 -14.39 -45.28 -0.77
C CYS A 67 -14.00 -45.61 0.67
N LEU A 68 -12.77 -45.27 1.10
CA LEU A 68 -12.26 -45.67 2.41
C LEU A 68 -12.84 -44.86 3.58
N SER A 69 -13.39 -43.67 3.33
CA SER A 69 -13.98 -42.80 4.37
C SER A 69 -15.42 -43.18 4.71
N THR A 70 -16.23 -43.56 3.71
CA THR A 70 -17.63 -43.99 3.91
C THR A 70 -17.80 -45.51 3.95
N ASN A 71 -16.77 -46.27 3.53
CA ASN A 71 -16.81 -47.72 3.30
C ASN A 71 -17.87 -48.16 2.26
N GLU A 72 -18.31 -47.26 1.39
CA GLU A 72 -19.20 -47.54 0.28
C GLU A 72 -18.46 -48.26 -0.85
N THR A 73 -19.07 -49.30 -1.43
CA THR A 73 -18.48 -50.13 -2.48
C THR A 73 -19.39 -50.21 -3.71
N ILE A 74 -18.86 -49.90 -4.88
CA ILE A 74 -19.54 -50.05 -6.18
C ILE A 74 -19.00 -51.32 -6.86
N GLU A 75 -19.87 -52.30 -7.13
CA GLU A 75 -19.53 -53.52 -7.89
C GLU A 75 -20.01 -53.41 -9.35
N GLN A 76 -19.16 -53.78 -10.31
CA GLN A 76 -19.56 -54.02 -11.70
C GLN A 76 -18.69 -55.09 -12.38
N LYS A 77 -19.03 -55.47 -13.63
CA LYS A 77 -18.27 -56.48 -14.41
C LYS A 77 -17.06 -55.92 -15.15
N GLY A 78 -17.02 -54.61 -15.44
CA GLY A 78 -15.93 -53.96 -16.17
C GLY A 78 -14.93 -53.25 -15.25
N SER A 79 -13.69 -53.08 -15.71
CA SER A 79 -12.64 -52.32 -15.02
C SER A 79 -12.83 -50.81 -15.07
N HIS A 80 -13.64 -50.30 -16.00
CA HIS A 80 -13.89 -48.87 -16.21
C HIS A 80 -15.21 -48.42 -15.58
N PHE A 81 -15.13 -47.64 -14.51
CA PHE A 81 -16.26 -47.03 -13.82
C PHE A 81 -16.52 -45.64 -14.40
N SER A 82 -17.80 -45.25 -14.51
CA SER A 82 -18.20 -43.90 -14.88
C SER A 82 -19.19 -43.39 -13.85
N LEU A 83 -18.86 -42.29 -13.17
CA LEU A 83 -19.51 -41.86 -11.93
C LEU A 83 -19.84 -40.37 -12.01
N SER A 84 -21.13 -40.03 -11.88
CA SER A 84 -21.64 -38.65 -11.83
C SER A 84 -21.80 -38.10 -10.42
N GLN A 85 -21.68 -38.97 -9.41
CA GLN A 85 -21.67 -38.63 -7.99
C GLN A 85 -20.62 -39.52 -7.33
N ILE A 86 -19.52 -38.91 -6.88
CA ILE A 86 -18.47 -39.57 -6.10
C ILE A 86 -18.19 -38.71 -4.86
N THR A 87 -17.97 -39.35 -3.72
CA THR A 87 -17.61 -38.68 -2.47
C THR A 87 -16.14 -38.26 -2.52
N SER A 88 -15.77 -37.10 -1.98
CA SER A 88 -14.34 -36.73 -1.82
C SER A 88 -13.64 -37.65 -0.82
N GLY A 89 -12.47 -38.18 -1.18
CA GLY A 89 -11.67 -39.03 -0.31
C GLY A 89 -10.78 -40.06 -1.02
N ALA A 90 -10.16 -40.91 -0.21
CA ALA A 90 -9.31 -42.02 -0.65
C ALA A 90 -10.15 -43.18 -1.20
N HIS A 91 -9.86 -43.60 -2.43
CA HIS A 91 -10.52 -44.71 -3.12
C HIS A 91 -9.53 -45.82 -3.44
N THR A 92 -9.98 -47.07 -3.30
CA THR A 92 -9.21 -48.25 -3.72
C THR A 92 -10.04 -49.10 -4.65
N CYS A 93 -9.42 -49.86 -5.54
CA CYS A 93 -10.11 -50.83 -6.36
C CYS A 93 -9.56 -52.26 -6.17
N LYS A 94 -10.42 -53.26 -6.33
CA LYS A 94 -10.02 -54.68 -6.36
C LYS A 94 -10.83 -55.42 -7.42
N TYR A 95 -10.34 -56.57 -7.86
CA TYR A 95 -11.08 -57.45 -8.77
C TYR A 95 -11.14 -58.87 -8.22
N CYS A 96 -12.09 -59.65 -8.72
CA CYS A 96 -12.26 -61.06 -8.37
C CYS A 96 -12.50 -61.93 -9.59
N ASP A 97 -11.97 -63.15 -9.58
CA ASP A 97 -12.18 -64.17 -10.62
C ASP A 97 -13.46 -65.00 -10.39
N GLY A 98 -14.09 -64.84 -9.23
CA GLY A 98 -15.30 -65.55 -8.80
C GLY A 98 -15.09 -66.48 -7.60
N ALA A 99 -13.87 -66.92 -7.33
CA ALA A 99 -13.48 -67.69 -6.14
C ALA A 99 -12.45 -66.94 -5.28
N SER A 100 -11.53 -66.23 -5.94
CA SER A 100 -10.48 -65.40 -5.32
C SER A 100 -10.64 -63.93 -5.70
N CYS A 101 -10.10 -63.05 -4.86
CA CYS A 101 -10.01 -61.61 -5.11
C CYS A 101 -8.55 -61.15 -4.98
N SER A 102 -8.21 -60.07 -5.68
CA SER A 102 -6.95 -59.35 -5.45
C SER A 102 -6.96 -58.65 -4.11
N GLU A 103 -5.77 -58.25 -3.64
CA GLU A 103 -5.68 -57.13 -2.70
C GLU A 103 -6.27 -55.86 -3.31
N PRO A 104 -6.70 -54.88 -2.49
CA PRO A 104 -7.00 -53.53 -2.97
C PRO A 104 -5.77 -52.88 -3.61
N SER A 105 -6.00 -52.01 -4.59
CA SER A 105 -5.01 -51.05 -5.08
C SER A 105 -4.50 -50.16 -3.95
N ASP A 106 -3.38 -49.49 -4.19
CA ASP A 106 -3.00 -48.33 -3.39
C ASP A 106 -4.11 -47.24 -3.49
N PRO A 107 -4.26 -46.37 -2.47
CA PRO A 107 -5.41 -45.47 -2.35
C PRO A 107 -5.24 -44.14 -3.12
N GLU A 108 -6.04 -43.95 -4.17
CA GLU A 108 -6.09 -42.73 -4.97
C GLU A 108 -6.98 -41.67 -4.30
N HIS A 109 -6.56 -40.41 -4.25
CA HIS A 109 -7.25 -39.36 -3.49
C HIS A 109 -8.02 -38.41 -4.41
N ILE A 110 -9.35 -38.57 -4.43
CA ILE A 110 -10.24 -37.82 -5.32
C ILE A 110 -10.85 -36.64 -4.57
N TYR A 111 -10.70 -35.44 -5.13
CA TYR A 111 -11.17 -34.18 -4.54
C TYR A 111 -12.23 -33.53 -5.43
N VAL A 112 -13.51 -33.76 -5.11
CA VAL A 112 -14.64 -33.05 -5.71
C VAL A 112 -14.79 -31.67 -5.04
N ARG A 113 -15.11 -30.65 -5.84
CA ARG A 113 -15.35 -29.27 -5.37
C ARG A 113 -16.79 -28.84 -5.65
N ASP A 114 -17.41 -28.27 -4.63
CA ASP A 114 -18.76 -27.70 -4.72
C ASP A 114 -18.76 -26.35 -5.45
N ALA A 115 -17.64 -25.61 -5.37
CA ALA A 115 -17.44 -24.31 -6.01
C ALA A 115 -15.99 -24.08 -6.46
N LEU A 116 -15.82 -23.28 -7.51
CA LEU A 116 -14.51 -22.74 -7.91
C LEU A 116 -14.03 -21.69 -6.87
N PRO A 117 -12.72 -21.61 -6.55
CA PRO A 117 -12.16 -20.58 -5.67
C PRO A 117 -12.49 -19.16 -6.14
N GLU A 118 -12.62 -18.23 -5.19
CA GLU A 118 -12.88 -16.82 -5.48
C GLU A 118 -11.67 -16.15 -6.17
N PRO A 119 -11.90 -15.24 -7.14
CA PRO A 119 -10.84 -14.42 -7.71
C PRO A 119 -10.40 -13.31 -6.75
N ILE A 120 -9.14 -12.92 -6.85
CA ILE A 120 -8.59 -11.77 -6.12
C ILE A 120 -8.75 -10.51 -7.00
N ILE A 121 -9.19 -9.39 -6.40
CA ILE A 121 -9.26 -8.08 -7.05
C ILE A 121 -8.31 -7.08 -6.39
N SER A 122 -7.58 -6.32 -7.20
CA SER A 122 -6.67 -5.26 -6.74
C SER A 122 -6.79 -4.00 -7.60
N VAL A 123 -6.20 -2.90 -7.14
CA VAL A 123 -6.11 -1.65 -7.91
C VAL A 123 -4.81 -0.92 -7.62
N THR A 124 -4.20 -0.39 -8.69
CA THR A 124 -2.97 0.40 -8.68
C THR A 124 -3.27 1.80 -9.22
N PRO A 125 -2.74 2.88 -8.64
CA PRO A 125 -1.87 2.93 -7.46
C PRO A 125 -2.61 2.88 -6.11
N SER A 126 -3.93 3.14 -6.08
CA SER A 126 -4.67 3.34 -4.82
C SER A 126 -6.17 3.11 -4.97
N LYS A 127 -6.83 2.72 -3.86
CA LYS A 127 -8.31 2.69 -3.72
C LYS A 127 -8.92 4.09 -3.52
N ILE A 128 -8.09 5.10 -3.27
CA ILE A 128 -8.45 6.51 -3.06
C ILE A 128 -7.61 7.38 -3.98
N VAL A 129 -8.25 8.05 -4.92
CA VAL A 129 -7.62 8.84 -6.01
C VAL A 129 -8.35 10.17 -6.20
N HIS A 130 -7.83 11.06 -7.05
CA HIS A 130 -8.43 12.34 -7.42
C HIS A 130 -9.02 12.26 -8.83
N PHE A 131 -9.82 13.26 -9.24
CA PHE A 131 -10.28 13.37 -10.63
C PHE A 131 -9.10 13.39 -11.61
N GLY A 132 -9.25 12.69 -12.73
CA GLY A 132 -8.22 12.62 -13.79
C GLY A 132 -7.00 11.76 -13.48
N ASP A 133 -6.90 11.15 -12.29
CA ASP A 133 -5.90 10.12 -12.01
C ASP A 133 -6.10 8.89 -12.93
N ARG A 134 -4.99 8.25 -13.32
CA ARG A 134 -4.97 6.96 -14.01
C ARG A 134 -4.96 5.83 -12.99
N ILE A 135 -5.84 4.84 -13.15
CA ILE A 135 -5.86 3.61 -12.34
C ILE A 135 -5.92 2.35 -13.20
N THR A 136 -5.40 1.25 -12.65
CA THR A 136 -5.54 -0.10 -13.23
C THR A 136 -6.16 -1.02 -12.20
N ILE A 137 -7.32 -1.60 -12.51
CA ILE A 137 -7.97 -2.66 -11.73
C ILE A 137 -7.51 -4.01 -12.29
N THR A 138 -7.07 -4.92 -11.44
CA THR A 138 -6.61 -6.26 -11.85
C THR A 138 -7.45 -7.35 -11.18
N CYS A 139 -7.92 -8.30 -11.97
CA CYS A 139 -8.50 -9.56 -11.50
C CYS A 139 -7.46 -10.67 -11.60
N SER A 140 -7.44 -11.59 -10.63
CA SER A 140 -6.59 -12.80 -10.62
C SER A 140 -7.41 -14.03 -10.26
N ALA A 141 -7.14 -15.16 -10.89
CA ALA A 141 -7.78 -16.45 -10.62
C ALA A 141 -6.72 -17.51 -10.24
N HIS A 142 -7.20 -18.65 -9.74
CA HIS A 142 -6.35 -19.81 -9.43
C HIS A 142 -5.94 -20.59 -10.69
N TYR A 143 -6.55 -20.32 -11.85
CA TYR A 143 -6.41 -21.09 -13.09
C TYR A 143 -6.11 -20.18 -14.29
N GLU A 144 -5.44 -20.75 -15.28
CA GLU A 144 -5.21 -20.15 -16.59
C GLU A 144 -6.37 -20.40 -17.56
N ASN A 145 -6.36 -19.72 -18.72
CA ASN A 145 -7.34 -19.89 -19.81
C ASN A 145 -8.81 -19.66 -19.40
N VAL A 146 -9.04 -18.74 -18.46
CA VAL A 146 -10.36 -18.39 -17.91
C VAL A 146 -10.96 -17.14 -18.57
N ILE A 147 -12.28 -16.99 -18.47
CA ILE A 147 -13.00 -15.77 -18.88
C ILE A 147 -13.29 -14.92 -17.64
N PHE A 148 -12.65 -13.77 -17.50
CA PHE A 148 -12.88 -12.82 -16.41
C PHE A 148 -14.03 -11.87 -16.73
N SER A 149 -14.86 -11.58 -15.73
CA SER A 149 -15.96 -10.62 -15.77
C SER A 149 -15.82 -9.60 -14.64
N LEU A 150 -15.51 -8.34 -14.96
CA LEU A 150 -15.44 -7.23 -14.00
C LEU A 150 -16.77 -6.48 -13.99
N TYR A 151 -17.41 -6.39 -12.83
CA TYR A 151 -18.62 -5.58 -12.63
C TYR A 151 -18.35 -4.39 -11.71
N LYS A 152 -19.21 -3.37 -11.84
CA LYS A 152 -19.34 -2.25 -10.90
C LYS A 152 -20.77 -2.23 -10.38
N GLY A 153 -20.96 -2.56 -9.10
CA GLY A 153 -22.26 -3.02 -8.60
C GLY A 153 -22.82 -4.11 -9.52
N ASN A 154 -24.06 -3.96 -9.97
CA ASN A 154 -24.72 -4.94 -10.85
C ASN A 154 -24.43 -4.73 -12.35
N LYS A 155 -23.60 -3.76 -12.74
CA LYS A 155 -23.31 -3.46 -14.16
C LYS A 155 -21.99 -4.11 -14.59
N LEU A 156 -22.02 -4.95 -15.63
CA LEU A 156 -20.81 -5.45 -16.28
C LEU A 156 -20.03 -4.26 -16.88
N VAL A 157 -18.75 -4.15 -16.53
CA VAL A 157 -17.82 -3.14 -17.04
C VAL A 157 -17.00 -3.72 -18.19
N LYS A 158 -16.47 -4.93 -18.01
CA LYS A 158 -15.64 -5.62 -19.00
C LYS A 158 -15.76 -7.13 -18.81
N GLU A 159 -15.83 -7.85 -19.91
CA GLU A 159 -15.56 -9.29 -19.97
C GLU A 159 -14.39 -9.53 -20.93
N ALA A 160 -13.51 -10.49 -20.59
CA ALA A 160 -12.34 -10.85 -21.39
C ALA A 160 -11.91 -12.30 -21.12
N ALA A 161 -11.65 -13.06 -22.18
CA ALA A 161 -10.85 -14.29 -22.07
C ALA A 161 -9.38 -13.91 -21.84
N ALA A 162 -8.73 -14.57 -20.88
CA ALA A 162 -7.31 -14.41 -20.60
C ALA A 162 -6.64 -15.79 -20.66
N SER A 163 -5.53 -15.90 -21.40
CA SER A 163 -4.69 -17.11 -21.38
C SER A 163 -3.98 -17.24 -20.04
N THR A 164 -3.43 -16.15 -19.52
CA THR A 164 -2.86 -16.07 -18.16
C THR A 164 -3.93 -16.06 -17.07
N ASN A 165 -3.56 -16.46 -15.86
CA ASN A 165 -4.43 -16.42 -14.67
C ASN A 165 -4.83 -15.01 -14.17
N THR A 166 -4.57 -13.94 -14.94
CA THR A 166 -4.86 -12.54 -14.58
C THR A 166 -5.39 -11.75 -15.77
N THR A 167 -6.14 -10.69 -15.48
CA THR A 167 -6.48 -9.65 -16.47
C THR A 167 -6.50 -8.27 -15.81
N SER A 168 -6.24 -7.22 -16.60
CA SER A 168 -6.15 -5.83 -16.11
C SER A 168 -7.00 -4.89 -16.96
N TYR A 169 -7.67 -3.95 -16.28
CA TYR A 169 -8.54 -2.93 -16.87
C TYR A 169 -8.07 -1.54 -16.43
N GLU A 170 -7.59 -0.75 -17.40
CA GLU A 170 -7.09 0.61 -17.18
C GLU A 170 -8.19 1.65 -17.37
N ILE A 171 -8.23 2.65 -16.48
CA ILE A 171 -9.07 3.85 -16.57
C ILE A 171 -8.12 5.05 -16.52
N GLN A 172 -7.97 5.77 -17.64
CA GLN A 172 -6.92 6.78 -17.81
C GLN A 172 -7.23 8.18 -17.24
N ASN A 173 -8.51 8.51 -17.13
CA ASN A 173 -8.99 9.81 -16.65
C ASN A 173 -10.21 9.52 -15.78
N ILE A 174 -10.00 9.37 -14.47
CA ILE A 174 -11.06 8.89 -13.58
C ILE A 174 -12.10 9.98 -13.27
N GLY A 175 -13.36 9.69 -13.58
CA GLY A 175 -14.52 10.54 -13.38
C GLY A 175 -15.48 10.03 -12.30
N ARG A 176 -16.45 10.88 -11.92
CA ARG A 176 -17.42 10.58 -10.84
C ARG A 176 -18.19 9.28 -11.09
N GLU A 177 -18.44 8.96 -12.36
CA GLU A 177 -19.07 7.73 -12.83
C GLU A 177 -18.21 6.47 -12.64
N ASN A 178 -16.95 6.58 -12.22
CA ASN A 178 -16.10 5.45 -11.84
C ASN A 178 -16.06 5.21 -10.31
N ALA A 179 -16.46 6.15 -9.45
CA ALA A 179 -16.51 5.93 -8.01
C ALA A 179 -17.54 4.84 -7.62
N GLY A 180 -17.19 3.88 -6.75
CA GLY A 180 -18.10 2.83 -6.29
C GLY A 180 -17.44 1.48 -6.03
N GLN A 181 -18.28 0.43 -5.90
CA GLN A 181 -17.86 -0.96 -5.64
C GLN A 181 -17.60 -1.72 -6.95
N TYR A 182 -16.46 -2.38 -7.04
CA TYR A 182 -16.08 -3.28 -8.13
C TYR A 182 -15.85 -4.70 -7.60
N MET A 183 -16.23 -5.72 -8.38
CA MET A 183 -16.06 -7.13 -8.06
C MET A 183 -15.71 -7.91 -9.32
N CYS A 184 -14.81 -8.88 -9.22
CA CYS A 184 -14.43 -9.80 -10.29
C CYS A 184 -15.18 -11.13 -10.15
N TRP A 185 -15.51 -11.74 -11.27
CA TRP A 185 -15.82 -13.16 -11.40
C TRP A 185 -14.88 -13.76 -12.44
N TYR A 186 -14.74 -15.08 -12.47
CA TYR A 186 -14.26 -15.77 -13.67
C TYR A 186 -15.11 -16.99 -14.01
N LYS A 187 -14.97 -17.48 -15.23
CA LYS A 187 -15.60 -18.70 -15.74
C LYS A 187 -14.51 -19.62 -16.27
N LYS A 188 -14.51 -20.89 -15.85
CA LYS A 188 -13.62 -21.96 -16.31
C LYS A 188 -14.42 -22.98 -17.11
N THR A 189 -13.84 -23.51 -18.19
CA THR A 189 -14.41 -24.67 -18.88
C THR A 189 -13.83 -25.93 -18.25
N THR A 190 -14.69 -26.73 -17.61
CA THR A 190 -14.33 -27.97 -16.93
C THR A 190 -15.29 -29.06 -17.40
N ASN A 191 -14.76 -30.19 -17.88
CA ASN A 191 -15.55 -31.31 -18.41
C ASN A 191 -16.67 -30.88 -19.40
N ASN A 192 -16.33 -29.99 -20.35
CA ASN A 192 -17.22 -29.35 -21.33
C ASN A 192 -18.37 -28.49 -20.75
N ARG A 193 -18.37 -28.21 -19.44
CA ARG A 193 -19.30 -27.29 -18.76
C ARG A 193 -18.59 -25.96 -18.51
N LEU A 194 -19.26 -24.84 -18.75
CA LEU A 194 -18.75 -23.52 -18.35
C LEU A 194 -19.24 -23.20 -16.94
N ILE A 195 -18.32 -23.21 -15.98
CA ILE A 195 -18.60 -23.07 -14.54
C ILE A 195 -18.09 -21.71 -14.08
N GLN A 196 -18.90 -20.97 -13.32
CA GLN A 196 -18.57 -19.63 -12.83
C GLN A 196 -18.12 -19.68 -11.37
N SER A 197 -17.15 -18.83 -11.01
CA SER A 197 -16.70 -18.64 -9.62
C SER A 197 -17.75 -17.92 -8.77
N HIS A 198 -17.55 -17.99 -7.45
CA HIS A 198 -18.04 -16.94 -6.56
C HIS A 198 -17.36 -15.59 -6.88
N PRO A 199 -17.95 -14.44 -6.50
CA PRO A 199 -17.33 -13.14 -6.68
C PRO A 199 -16.02 -13.00 -5.88
N SER A 200 -15.19 -12.04 -6.27
CA SER A 200 -14.14 -11.51 -5.41
C SER A 200 -14.71 -10.73 -4.22
N ASP A 201 -13.85 -10.51 -3.23
CA ASP A 201 -13.98 -9.41 -2.26
C ASP A 201 -14.37 -8.06 -2.94
N PRO A 202 -15.13 -7.18 -2.26
CA PRO A 202 -15.59 -5.92 -2.84
C PRO A 202 -14.51 -4.81 -2.83
N LEU A 203 -14.09 -4.38 -4.01
CA LEU A 203 -13.17 -3.27 -4.20
C LEU A 203 -13.90 -1.91 -4.22
N MET A 204 -13.84 -1.18 -3.10
CA MET A 204 -14.37 0.19 -3.03
C MET A 204 -13.37 1.24 -3.54
N ILE A 205 -13.67 1.85 -4.69
CA ILE A 205 -12.93 3.00 -5.25
C ILE A 205 -13.61 4.30 -4.83
N ARG A 206 -12.82 5.23 -4.26
CA ARG A 206 -13.26 6.57 -3.84
C ARG A 206 -12.48 7.66 -4.56
N ILE A 207 -13.19 8.70 -4.99
CA ILE A 207 -12.61 9.85 -5.70
C ILE A 207 -12.70 11.10 -4.82
N LYS A 208 -11.63 11.89 -4.82
CA LYS A 208 -11.49 13.19 -4.16
C LYS A 208 -11.49 14.34 -5.17
N ASP A 209 -11.84 15.53 -4.69
CA ASP A 209 -11.62 16.79 -5.41
C ASP A 209 -10.14 16.92 -5.84
N LEU A 210 -9.88 17.68 -6.90
CA LEU A 210 -8.51 17.97 -7.33
C LEU A 210 -7.71 18.66 -6.19
N PRO A 211 -6.41 18.33 -6.04
CA PRO A 211 -5.55 18.95 -5.04
C PRO A 211 -5.41 20.46 -5.26
N LYS A 212 -4.98 21.16 -4.21
CA LYS A 212 -4.83 22.62 -4.21
C LYS A 212 -3.58 23.02 -5.03
N PRO A 213 -3.65 24.00 -5.94
CA PRO A 213 -2.47 24.54 -6.61
C PRO A 213 -1.64 25.39 -5.64
N THR A 214 -0.32 25.36 -5.83
CA THR A 214 0.61 26.28 -5.16
C THR A 214 0.76 27.55 -5.99
N VAL A 215 1.03 28.68 -5.33
CA VAL A 215 1.25 29.97 -5.97
C VAL A 215 2.50 30.62 -5.39
N SER A 216 3.30 31.27 -6.25
CA SER A 216 4.48 32.05 -5.87
C SER A 216 4.57 33.33 -6.71
N LEU A 217 5.24 34.35 -6.18
CA LEU A 217 5.46 35.63 -6.89
C LEU A 217 6.88 35.73 -7.44
N GLU A 218 7.00 36.34 -8.60
CA GLU A 218 8.24 36.85 -9.18
C GLU A 218 8.07 38.34 -9.47
N PHE A 219 9.08 39.13 -9.13
CA PHE A 219 9.14 40.58 -9.34
C PHE A 219 10.24 40.84 -10.40
N PRO A 220 9.89 41.21 -11.64
CA PRO A 220 10.88 41.46 -12.68
C PRO A 220 11.85 42.57 -12.31
N GLU A 221 13.12 42.43 -12.69
CA GLU A 221 14.13 43.48 -12.43
C GLU A 221 13.84 44.76 -13.24
N GLY A 222 13.85 45.90 -12.56
CA GLY A 222 13.48 47.21 -13.12
C GLY A 222 12.06 47.66 -12.79
N ASP A 223 11.78 48.95 -12.94
CA ASP A 223 10.48 49.55 -12.58
C ASP A 223 9.40 49.28 -13.66
N SER A 224 9.06 48.00 -13.83
CA SER A 224 8.05 47.54 -14.80
C SER A 224 6.61 47.82 -14.38
N GLY A 225 6.40 48.19 -13.11
CA GLY A 225 5.07 48.31 -12.49
C GLY A 225 4.26 47.01 -12.51
N SER A 226 4.91 45.85 -12.62
CA SER A 226 4.24 44.56 -12.80
C SER A 226 4.81 43.44 -11.92
N VAL A 227 3.96 42.47 -11.58
CA VAL A 227 4.31 41.26 -10.84
C VAL A 227 3.87 40.05 -11.64
N ILE A 228 4.68 38.99 -11.62
CA ILE A 228 4.35 37.71 -12.24
C ILE A 228 3.88 36.74 -11.14
N ILE A 229 2.62 36.33 -11.23
CA ILE A 229 2.03 35.28 -10.39
C ILE A 229 2.29 33.94 -11.10
N HIS A 230 3.11 33.10 -10.50
CA HIS A 230 3.27 31.70 -10.89
C HIS A 230 2.23 30.85 -10.17
N CYS A 231 1.47 30.05 -10.91
CA CYS A 231 0.57 29.05 -10.37
C CYS A 231 0.99 27.66 -10.85
N ALA A 232 1.03 26.69 -9.95
CA ALA A 232 1.42 25.31 -10.24
C ALA A 232 0.43 24.30 -9.67
N ALA A 233 -0.02 23.37 -10.51
CA ALA A 233 -0.75 22.19 -10.09
C ALA A 233 0.22 21.02 -9.83
N PRO A 234 -0.17 20.02 -9.03
CA PRO A 234 0.51 18.72 -9.04
C PRO A 234 0.50 18.10 -10.44
N ARG A 235 1.58 17.42 -10.82
CA ARG A 235 1.75 16.88 -12.17
C ARG A 235 0.76 15.74 -12.45
N THR A 236 0.07 15.82 -13.58
CA THR A 236 -0.84 14.77 -14.10
C THR A 236 -0.67 14.66 -15.62
N ASP A 237 -1.16 13.56 -16.22
CA ASP A 237 -1.22 13.41 -17.68
C ASP A 237 -2.37 14.21 -18.34
N SER A 238 -3.24 14.85 -17.54
CA SER A 238 -4.39 15.60 -18.03
C SER A 238 -4.03 17.04 -18.40
N ARG A 239 -4.57 17.51 -19.53
CA ARG A 239 -4.55 18.94 -19.91
C ARG A 239 -5.26 19.80 -18.88
N MET A 240 -4.70 20.97 -18.61
CA MET A 240 -5.13 21.88 -17.56
C MET A 240 -5.47 23.25 -18.13
N TRP A 241 -6.50 23.87 -17.56
CA TRP A 241 -6.78 25.30 -17.75
C TRP A 241 -6.61 25.97 -16.39
N PHE A 242 -5.69 26.92 -16.30
CA PHE A 242 -5.43 27.71 -15.11
C PHE A 242 -6.21 29.02 -15.21
N GLN A 243 -6.95 29.38 -14.16
CA GLN A 243 -7.59 30.70 -14.06
C GLN A 243 -7.02 31.48 -12.86
N LEU A 244 -6.73 32.75 -13.08
CA LEU A 244 -6.45 33.70 -12.02
C LEU A 244 -7.74 34.47 -11.67
N LEU A 245 -8.07 34.53 -10.38
CA LEU A 245 -9.26 35.18 -9.86
C LEU A 245 -8.89 36.35 -8.95
N ARG A 246 -9.58 37.48 -9.12
CA ARG A 246 -9.57 38.61 -8.18
C ARG A 246 -10.49 38.32 -6.98
N GLU A 247 -10.41 39.10 -5.90
CA GLU A 247 -11.09 38.92 -4.61
C GLU A 247 -12.58 38.49 -4.67
N ASN A 248 -13.34 38.97 -5.66
CA ASN A 248 -14.75 38.59 -5.88
C ASN A 248 -14.97 37.27 -6.67
N LYS A 249 -13.94 36.43 -6.82
CA LYS A 249 -13.90 35.24 -7.70
C LYS A 249 -14.18 35.54 -9.18
N ILE A 250 -13.94 36.77 -9.61
CA ILE A 250 -14.01 37.16 -11.02
C ILE A 250 -12.75 36.63 -11.70
N VAL A 251 -12.91 35.81 -12.74
CA VAL A 251 -11.81 35.33 -13.59
C VAL A 251 -11.23 36.53 -14.34
N GLU A 252 -9.98 36.87 -14.03
CA GLU A 252 -9.27 38.00 -14.65
C GLU A 252 -8.43 37.55 -15.85
N GLN A 253 -7.86 36.35 -15.78
CA GLN A 253 -7.12 35.70 -16.87
C GLN A 253 -7.34 34.19 -16.83
N GLU A 254 -7.43 33.55 -18.00
CA GLU A 254 -7.43 32.09 -18.16
C GLU A 254 -6.37 31.68 -19.20
N LYS A 255 -5.67 30.57 -18.95
CA LYS A 255 -4.66 30.00 -19.86
C LYS A 255 -4.78 28.47 -19.91
N GLU A 256 -4.85 27.90 -21.12
CA GLU A 256 -4.63 26.47 -21.33
C GLU A 256 -3.13 26.17 -21.23
N ASP A 257 -2.76 25.22 -20.38
CA ASP A 257 -1.41 24.65 -20.30
C ASP A 257 -1.37 23.35 -21.11
N THR A 258 -0.38 23.24 -21.98
CA THR A 258 -0.21 22.12 -22.90
C THR A 258 0.71 21.03 -22.36
N GLN A 259 1.54 21.27 -21.30
CA GLN A 259 2.37 20.21 -20.68
C GLN A 259 3.14 20.54 -19.38
N GLU A 260 3.22 21.78 -18.89
CA GLU A 260 4.16 22.15 -17.80
C GLU A 260 3.62 22.01 -16.37
N ASN A 261 2.35 21.63 -16.22
CA ASN A 261 1.56 21.62 -14.98
C ASN A 261 1.56 22.99 -14.24
N LYS A 262 1.67 24.08 -15.01
CA LYS A 262 1.88 25.46 -14.53
C LYS A 262 1.30 26.51 -15.47
N ALA A 263 0.98 27.68 -14.93
CA ALA A 263 0.73 28.89 -15.70
C ALA A 263 1.29 30.13 -14.98
N THR A 264 1.71 31.13 -15.78
CA THR A 264 2.18 32.43 -15.29
C THR A 264 1.20 33.54 -15.68
N PHE A 265 0.94 34.48 -14.78
CA PHE A 265 0.03 35.60 -15.00
C PHE A 265 0.71 36.92 -14.65
N THR A 266 0.82 37.84 -15.61
CA THR A 266 1.42 39.16 -15.38
C THR A 266 0.32 40.14 -14.96
N ILE A 267 0.50 40.79 -13.82
CA ILE A 267 -0.47 41.69 -13.19
C ILE A 267 0.18 43.05 -12.93
N LYS A 268 -0.59 44.12 -13.16
CA LYS A 268 -0.19 45.52 -12.90
C LYS A 268 -1.02 46.19 -11.79
N ASP A 269 -2.04 45.50 -11.30
CA ASP A 269 -2.93 45.99 -10.26
C ASP A 269 -2.41 45.54 -8.89
N LEU A 270 -1.72 46.45 -8.20
CA LEU A 270 -0.91 46.13 -7.02
C LEU A 270 -1.62 46.41 -5.69
N ASN A 271 -2.94 46.60 -5.69
CA ASN A 271 -3.73 46.81 -4.45
C ASN A 271 -4.80 45.74 -4.22
N GLU A 272 -4.75 44.64 -4.98
CA GLU A 272 -5.78 43.61 -5.05
C GLU A 272 -5.34 42.27 -4.42
N LYS A 273 -6.34 41.44 -4.09
CA LYS A 273 -6.14 40.05 -3.66
C LYS A 273 -6.43 39.09 -4.80
N TYR A 274 -5.54 38.12 -4.95
CA TYR A 274 -5.58 37.13 -6.03
C TYR A 274 -5.55 35.70 -5.51
N ASN A 275 -6.28 34.82 -6.19
CA ASN A 275 -6.21 33.37 -6.06
C ASN A 275 -5.99 32.75 -7.44
N CYS A 276 -5.40 31.57 -7.49
CA CYS A 276 -5.41 30.70 -8.66
C CYS A 276 -6.34 29.50 -8.43
N ILE A 277 -6.94 29.02 -9.50
CA ILE A 277 -7.58 27.71 -9.61
C ILE A 277 -7.05 27.03 -10.87
N TYR A 278 -7.09 25.70 -10.93
CA TYR A 278 -6.95 24.98 -12.19
C TYR A 278 -8.08 23.99 -12.37
N ARG A 279 -8.35 23.63 -13.62
CA ARG A 279 -9.38 22.67 -13.99
C ARG A 279 -8.89 21.72 -15.06
N ILE A 280 -9.42 20.50 -15.04
CA ILE A 280 -9.14 19.48 -16.07
C ILE A 280 -10.46 18.95 -16.63
N ARG A 281 -10.41 18.46 -17.88
CA ARG A 281 -11.59 17.92 -18.56
C ARG A 281 -11.84 16.46 -18.18
N ILE A 282 -13.03 16.19 -17.64
CA ILE A 282 -13.50 14.85 -17.27
C ILE A 282 -14.65 14.49 -18.24
N GLY A 283 -14.32 13.74 -19.30
CA GLY A 283 -15.26 13.45 -20.39
C GLY A 283 -15.75 14.73 -21.07
N THR A 284 -17.04 15.06 -20.92
CA THR A 284 -17.65 16.30 -21.46
C THR A 284 -17.57 17.49 -20.51
N ASP A 285 -17.32 17.26 -19.21
CA ASP A 285 -17.41 18.26 -18.13
C ASP A 285 -16.01 18.65 -17.61
N PHE A 286 -15.95 19.52 -16.60
CA PHE A 286 -14.71 19.90 -15.92
C PHE A 286 -14.73 19.54 -14.43
N ALA A 287 -13.57 19.13 -13.91
CA ALA A 287 -13.30 19.14 -12.48
C ALA A 287 -12.45 20.37 -12.14
N ASP A 288 -12.91 21.16 -11.17
CA ASP A 288 -12.21 22.33 -10.63
C ASP A 288 -11.37 21.95 -9.39
N SER A 289 -10.23 22.63 -9.21
CA SER A 289 -9.42 22.54 -8.00
C SER A 289 -10.00 23.35 -6.85
N LYS A 290 -9.46 23.14 -5.65
CA LYS A 290 -9.60 24.14 -4.58
C LYS A 290 -8.79 25.38 -4.96
N LEU A 291 -9.22 26.55 -4.48
CA LEU A 291 -8.47 27.80 -4.66
C LEU A 291 -7.09 27.68 -3.98
N SER A 292 -6.07 28.30 -4.58
CA SER A 292 -4.76 28.51 -3.96
C SER A 292 -4.86 29.29 -2.65
N ASP A 293 -3.73 29.43 -1.96
CA ASP A 293 -3.61 30.50 -0.97
C ASP A 293 -3.80 31.88 -1.62
N VAL A 294 -4.33 32.82 -0.83
CA VAL A 294 -4.56 34.20 -1.27
C VAL A 294 -3.21 34.92 -1.32
N VAL A 295 -2.95 35.62 -2.42
CA VAL A 295 -1.79 36.49 -2.56
C VAL A 295 -2.25 37.93 -2.70
N PHE A 296 -1.73 38.82 -1.86
CA PHE A 296 -1.99 40.25 -1.90
C PHE A 296 -0.80 40.96 -2.53
N LEU A 297 -1.04 41.79 -3.55
CA LEU A 297 0.04 42.46 -4.31
C LEU A 297 0.46 43.82 -3.74
N GLY A 298 -0.10 44.22 -2.59
CA GLY A 298 0.16 45.50 -1.93
C GLY A 298 1.64 45.87 -1.86
N LYS A 299 1.99 47.08 -2.29
CA LYS A 299 3.28 47.69 -1.94
C LYS A 299 3.40 47.71 -0.41
N GLY A 300 4.36 46.95 0.11
CA GLY A 300 4.72 47.01 1.52
C GLY A 300 5.09 48.44 1.90
N ASP A 301 4.44 48.98 2.94
CA ASP A 301 4.43 50.42 3.19
C ASP A 301 5.73 50.88 3.91
N HIS A 302 6.84 50.81 3.18
CA HIS A 302 8.15 51.31 3.59
C HIS A 302 8.07 52.80 3.99
N THR A 303 7.10 53.54 3.45
CA THR A 303 6.71 54.89 3.86
C THR A 303 6.49 54.97 5.38
N THR A 304 5.62 54.12 5.92
CA THR A 304 5.27 54.10 7.36
C THR A 304 6.47 53.72 8.22
N GLY A 305 7.23 52.69 7.81
CA GLY A 305 8.44 52.28 8.54
C GLY A 305 9.54 53.35 8.55
N ASN A 306 9.73 54.07 7.44
CA ASN A 306 10.71 55.14 7.34
C ASN A 306 10.25 56.44 8.03
N ILE A 307 8.95 56.75 8.03
CA ILE A 307 8.38 57.86 8.81
C ILE A 307 8.60 57.62 10.31
N ILE A 308 8.34 56.41 10.82
CA ILE A 308 8.60 56.06 12.23
C ILE A 308 10.09 56.23 12.57
N ARG A 309 11.01 55.78 11.68
CA ARG A 309 12.46 55.97 11.85
C ARG A 309 12.87 57.45 11.84
N LEU A 310 12.30 58.26 10.95
CA LEU A 310 12.56 59.71 10.88
C LEU A 310 12.08 60.44 12.13
N ILE A 311 10.88 60.12 12.63
CA ILE A 311 10.34 60.68 13.87
C ILE A 311 11.24 60.30 15.06
N PHE A 312 11.65 59.03 15.15
CA PHE A 312 12.53 58.58 16.24
C PHE A 312 13.90 59.27 16.19
N ALA A 313 14.50 59.41 15.01
CA ALA A 313 15.76 60.14 14.83
C ALA A 313 15.64 61.62 15.21
N ALA A 314 14.54 62.28 14.85
CA ALA A 314 14.27 63.67 15.23
C ALA A 314 14.11 63.83 16.75
N VAL A 315 13.39 62.91 17.42
CA VAL A 315 13.25 62.91 18.89
C VAL A 315 14.60 62.72 19.58
N VAL A 316 15.45 61.81 19.08
CA VAL A 316 16.81 61.60 19.61
C VAL A 316 17.66 62.87 19.45
N LEU A 317 17.64 63.52 18.28
CA LEU A 317 18.39 64.76 18.04
C LEU A 317 17.91 65.94 18.90
N ILE A 318 16.61 66.04 19.17
CA ILE A 318 16.05 67.04 20.09
C ILE A 318 16.50 66.74 21.52
N ALA A 319 16.45 65.47 21.96
CA ALA A 319 16.88 65.07 23.29
C ALA A 319 18.37 65.33 23.54
N THR A 320 19.26 64.94 22.60
CA THR A 320 20.70 65.22 22.72
C THR A 320 21.00 66.71 22.66
N GLY A 321 20.31 67.48 21.81
CA GLY A 321 20.43 68.94 21.76
C GLY A 321 20.03 69.63 23.07
N LEU A 322 18.97 69.15 23.74
CA LEU A 322 18.55 69.65 25.06
C LEU A 322 19.55 69.30 26.17
N ILE A 323 20.10 68.08 26.16
CA ILE A 323 21.14 67.65 27.11
C ILE A 323 22.42 68.49 26.92
N LEU A 324 22.87 68.68 25.67
CA LEU A 324 24.06 69.48 25.36
C LEU A 324 23.88 70.94 25.76
N ARG A 325 22.69 71.51 25.52
CA ARG A 325 22.33 72.86 25.96
C ARG A 325 22.36 73.00 27.49
N LYS A 326 21.91 71.99 28.24
CA LYS A 326 21.99 72.01 29.71
C LYS A 326 23.45 72.05 30.16
N HIS A 327 24.29 71.16 29.65
CA HIS A 327 25.73 71.12 29.96
C HIS A 327 26.43 72.46 29.67
N LEU A 328 26.20 73.04 28.50
CA LEU A 328 26.75 74.34 28.12
C LEU A 328 26.25 75.53 28.96
N SER A 329 25.12 75.38 29.67
CA SER A 329 24.64 76.37 30.65
C SER A 329 25.16 76.14 32.08
N GLU A 330 25.69 74.96 32.38
CA GLU A 330 26.29 74.64 33.68
C GLU A 330 27.75 75.14 33.77
N ASP A 331 28.52 75.06 32.67
CA ASP A 331 29.91 75.58 32.60
C ASP A 331 30.05 77.11 32.80
N GLN A 332 28.98 77.90 32.66
CA GLN A 332 29.05 79.37 32.79
C GLN A 332 28.96 79.90 34.23
N ASN A 333 28.94 79.03 35.26
CA ASN A 333 28.69 79.43 36.66
C ASN A 333 29.83 79.08 37.64
N LEU A 334 31.05 78.82 37.15
CA LEU A 334 32.22 78.52 37.97
C LEU A 334 33.30 79.61 37.86
N GLU A 335 33.23 80.60 38.75
CA GLU A 335 34.25 81.61 38.99
C GLU A 335 34.84 81.41 40.41
N GLU A 336 36.12 81.05 40.49
CA GLU A 336 36.78 80.62 41.73
C GLU A 336 37.67 81.73 42.33
N PRO A 337 37.50 82.11 43.61
CA PRO A 337 38.29 83.17 44.25
C PRO A 337 39.67 82.70 44.75
N ALA A 338 40.64 83.60 44.76
CA ALA A 338 42.04 83.31 45.09
C ALA A 338 42.30 83.01 46.59
N PRO A 339 43.30 82.17 46.92
CA PRO A 339 43.67 81.83 48.30
C PRO A 339 44.65 82.85 48.92
N ASP A 340 44.44 83.15 50.21
CA ASP A 340 45.24 84.09 51.00
C ASP A 340 46.43 83.42 51.74
N LEU A 341 47.48 84.19 52.06
CA LEU A 341 48.69 83.68 52.72
C LEU A 341 48.60 83.70 54.26
N PRO A 342 48.98 82.60 54.97
CA PRO A 342 49.06 82.58 56.43
C PRO A 342 50.39 83.15 56.96
N ALA A 343 50.35 83.78 58.14
CA ALA A 343 51.51 84.41 58.77
C ALA A 343 52.03 83.67 60.01
N ALA A 344 53.37 83.56 60.09
CA ALA A 344 54.22 83.30 61.27
C ALA A 344 54.01 82.02 62.13
N ARG A 345 55.14 81.46 62.60
CA ARG A 345 55.19 80.28 63.48
C ARG A 345 55.19 80.66 64.97
N VAL A 346 54.70 79.74 65.81
CA VAL A 346 55.22 79.54 67.18
C VAL A 346 55.62 78.06 67.32
N LEU A 347 56.74 77.80 68.01
CA LEU A 347 57.23 76.45 68.34
C LEU A 347 57.05 76.18 69.83
N LEU A 348 56.60 74.98 70.19
CA LEU A 348 56.91 74.31 71.45
C LEU A 348 56.84 72.78 71.25
N VAL A 349 57.50 72.01 72.13
CA VAL A 349 57.90 70.62 71.88
C VAL A 349 57.65 69.74 73.12
N LYS A 350 57.07 68.54 72.94
CA LYS A 350 57.58 67.25 73.50
C LYS A 350 56.80 65.99 73.10
N GLU A 351 57.58 64.95 72.73
CA GLU A 351 57.60 63.54 73.20
C GLU A 351 56.39 63.02 74.03
N SER A 352 55.87 61.77 73.97
CA SER A 352 56.15 60.49 73.28
C SER A 352 55.24 59.36 73.89
N VAL A 353 55.28 58.13 73.33
CA VAL A 353 54.83 56.81 73.87
C VAL A 353 53.32 56.43 73.98
N GLU A 354 52.77 55.87 72.88
CA GLU A 354 52.39 54.44 72.65
C GLU A 354 51.53 53.55 73.62
N MET A 355 50.78 52.61 72.99
CA MET A 355 50.18 51.32 73.50
C MET A 355 48.90 51.36 74.40
N GLU A 356 47.91 50.42 74.35
CA GLU A 356 47.61 49.30 73.41
C GLU A 356 46.13 48.78 73.47
N ILE A 357 45.68 48.12 72.38
CA ILE A 357 44.70 47.02 72.14
C ILE A 357 43.48 46.76 73.10
N GLN A 358 42.25 46.72 72.54
CA GLN A 358 41.26 45.58 72.47
C GLN A 358 39.83 46.07 72.08
N MET A 359 38.86 45.24 71.65
CA MET A 359 38.75 44.22 70.58
C MET A 359 37.30 43.64 70.57
N GLN A 360 36.93 42.79 69.58
CA GLN A 360 35.68 41.99 69.50
C GLN A 360 34.34 42.77 69.21
N HIS A 361 33.32 42.21 68.53
CA HIS A 361 33.23 40.96 67.75
C HIS A 361 32.19 41.00 66.60
N GLU A 362 32.16 39.93 65.81
CA GLU A 362 31.27 39.65 64.65
C GLU A 362 30.02 38.83 65.10
N PRO A 363 29.03 38.52 64.20
CA PRO A 363 29.15 37.32 63.34
C PRO A 363 28.46 37.36 61.94
N ALA A 364 28.93 36.48 61.04
CA ALA A 364 28.35 36.09 59.73
C ALA A 364 27.04 35.24 59.84
N LYS A 365 26.48 34.51 58.86
CA LYS A 365 26.90 33.84 57.57
C LYS A 365 25.61 33.52 56.75
N GLU A 366 25.49 32.88 55.57
CA GLU A 366 26.34 32.02 54.72
C GLU A 366 26.02 32.25 53.21
N ASN A 367 25.57 31.23 52.43
CA ASN A 367 25.31 31.21 50.98
C ASN A 367 24.32 30.06 50.64
N GLU A 368 23.75 30.02 49.42
CA GLU A 368 23.51 28.74 48.72
C GLU A 368 23.62 28.89 47.18
N TYR A 369 23.84 27.77 46.47
CA TYR A 369 24.40 27.71 45.12
C TYR A 369 24.07 26.35 44.47
N LYS A 370 23.52 26.31 43.23
CA LYS A 370 23.87 25.30 42.19
C LYS A 370 23.12 25.42 40.85
N SER A 371 23.81 24.96 39.82
CA SER A 371 23.30 24.57 38.51
C SER A 371 23.34 23.04 38.33
N ILE A 372 22.52 22.54 37.41
CA ILE A 372 22.73 21.33 36.59
C ILE A 372 22.39 21.72 35.15
#